data_AF-A0A7Y4SIN6-F1
#
_entry.id   AF-A0A7Y4SIN6-F1
#
_cell.length_a   1.000
_cell.length_b   1.000
_cell.length_c   1.000
_cell.angle_alpha   90.00
_cell.angle_beta   90.00
_cell.angle_gamma   90.00
#
_symmetry.space_group_name_H-M   'P 1'
#
loop_
_entity.id
_entity.type
_entity.pdbx_description
1 polymer ?
#
loop_
_entity_poly.entity_id
_entity_poly.type
_entity_poly.pdbx_seq_one_letter_code
_entity_poly.pdbx_strand_id
1 'polypeptide(L)'
;MQVFKTTVVVAGLAALAGCASWDKSPICDKTHQWTAWNDVRCAEPAAMASDELGAAQKQIRALNGRVSDLERQLADRDRELASLRSGAGDSAKLASQLSAANSEKDRLSAALAAANSKNSSLEAQLAGMTGMAAELAACKQRVAELERLLADRDKELAGLRGELSAEMAKLRDAQRGLIRALRPQINKGDITIDLDNERLLINLASGYLFGSGQDELKPAGADALKQVGAILKDYSEYKVAVDGHTDNVPIVGALKQKFPTNKELSESRAANAAKALAGGGLSAPSIHGYADSKPVEPNTTPAGRAKNRRVEVRVTK
;
A
#
# COMPACT_ATOMS: atom_id res chain seq x y z
N MET A 1 -28.93 -50.07 36.93
CA MET A 1 -29.60 -51.31 36.50
C MET A 1 -28.91 -52.47 37.21
N GLN A 2 -29.35 -52.80 38.43
CA GLN A 2 -30.16 -54.01 38.76
C GLN A 2 -29.51 -55.29 38.22
N VAL A 3 -28.70 -56.02 39.00
CA VAL A 3 -29.02 -56.94 40.12
C VAL A 3 -30.06 -58.00 39.69
N PHE A 4 -29.64 -59.26 39.57
CA PHE A 4 -30.54 -60.39 39.79
C PHE A 4 -29.89 -61.40 40.75
N LYS A 5 -30.50 -61.46 41.94
CA LYS A 5 -30.22 -62.38 43.03
C LYS A 5 -31.05 -63.65 42.85
N THR A 6 -30.44 -64.73 43.30
CA THR A 6 -30.95 -66.06 43.64
C THR A 6 -32.27 -66.03 44.42
N THR A 7 -33.15 -67.01 44.18
CA THR A 7 -34.22 -67.37 45.13
C THR A 7 -34.48 -68.88 45.07
N VAL A 8 -34.16 -69.57 46.17
CA VAL A 8 -34.64 -70.92 46.51
C VAL A 8 -35.67 -70.71 47.62
N VAL A 9 -36.89 -71.25 47.46
CA VAL A 9 -37.84 -71.38 48.56
C VAL A 9 -38.49 -72.77 48.47
N VAL A 10 -38.22 -73.57 49.50
CA VAL A 10 -38.92 -74.80 49.85
C VAL A 10 -40.07 -74.40 50.79
N ALA A 11 -41.27 -74.88 50.51
CA ALA A 11 -42.34 -75.02 51.51
C ALA A 11 -43.27 -76.16 51.09
N GLY A 12 -43.27 -77.22 51.87
CA GLY A 12 -44.29 -78.26 51.81
C GLY A 12 -45.46 -77.92 52.73
N LEU A 13 -46.64 -78.49 52.45
CA LEU A 13 -47.49 -79.13 53.45
C LEU A 13 -48.69 -79.83 52.77
N ALA A 14 -48.72 -81.14 52.99
CA ALA A 14 -49.84 -82.06 53.19
C ALA A 14 -51.20 -81.80 52.51
N ALA A 15 -51.61 -82.79 51.70
CA ALA A 15 -53.00 -83.21 51.58
C ALA A 15 -53.07 -84.75 51.51
N LEU A 16 -54.04 -85.29 52.25
CA LEU A 16 -54.20 -86.66 52.71
C LEU A 16 -54.92 -87.60 51.72
N ALA A 17 -54.73 -88.89 52.00
CA ALA A 17 -55.68 -90.00 51.86
C ALA A 17 -55.86 -90.67 50.47
N GLY A 18 -55.27 -91.86 50.37
CA GLY A 18 -55.60 -92.91 49.40
C GLY A 18 -55.27 -94.29 50.00
N CYS A 19 -56.30 -94.88 50.62
CA CYS A 19 -56.53 -96.24 51.12
C CYS A 19 -55.42 -97.31 51.09
N ALA A 20 -55.26 -97.96 52.25
CA ALA A 20 -54.63 -99.26 52.46
C ALA A 20 -55.61 -100.43 52.21
N SER A 21 -55.11 -101.59 51.77
CA SER A 21 -55.53 -102.94 52.20
C SER A 21 -54.74 -104.01 51.41
N TRP A 22 -53.80 -104.76 52.02
CA TRP A 22 -53.94 -106.08 52.70
C TRP A 22 -53.36 -107.20 51.79
N ASP A 23 -52.65 -108.22 52.25
CA ASP A 23 -52.93 -109.15 53.37
C ASP A 23 -51.59 -109.84 53.80
N LYS A 24 -51.19 -109.87 55.08
CA LYS A 24 -51.47 -110.86 56.15
C LYS A 24 -50.90 -112.27 55.88
N SER A 25 -50.41 -113.06 56.82
CA SER A 25 -50.10 -112.99 58.27
C SER A 25 -49.49 -114.36 58.65
N PRO A 26 -48.85 -114.53 59.83
CA PRO A 26 -48.44 -115.83 60.35
C PRO A 26 -49.59 -116.52 61.12
N ILE A 27 -49.78 -117.82 60.92
CA ILE A 27 -50.55 -118.70 61.82
C ILE A 27 -49.76 -120.01 61.98
N CYS A 28 -49.57 -120.40 63.24
CA CYS A 28 -49.09 -121.70 63.66
C CYS A 28 -50.31 -122.62 63.84
N ASP A 29 -50.29 -123.84 63.31
CA ASP A 29 -50.94 -124.98 63.98
C ASP A 29 -50.26 -126.32 63.62
N LYS A 30 -50.43 -127.25 64.56
CA LYS A 30 -49.83 -128.54 64.82
C LYS A 30 -50.20 -129.58 63.78
N THR A 31 -49.20 -130.29 63.26
CA THR A 31 -49.08 -131.77 63.29
C THR A 31 -47.80 -132.19 62.56
N HIS A 32 -46.90 -132.83 63.30
CA HIS A 32 -45.92 -133.85 62.90
C HIS A 32 -45.36 -133.82 61.46
N GLN A 33 -44.04 -133.59 61.33
CA GLN A 33 -43.08 -134.68 61.12
C GLN A 33 -41.63 -134.17 61.20
N TRP A 34 -40.83 -134.89 61.99
CA TRP A 34 -39.38 -134.74 62.10
C TRP A 34 -38.69 -135.40 60.90
N THR A 35 -37.68 -134.75 60.35
CA THR A 35 -36.46 -135.42 59.87
C THR A 35 -35.27 -134.50 60.10
N ALA A 36 -34.50 -134.83 61.13
CA ALA A 36 -33.14 -134.38 61.32
C ALA A 36 -32.25 -135.02 60.25
N TRP A 37 -31.33 -134.27 59.66
CA TRP A 37 -30.00 -134.78 59.32
C TRP A 37 -28.94 -133.80 59.80
N ASN A 38 -28.11 -134.34 60.67
CA ASN A 38 -26.91 -133.80 61.28
C ASN A 38 -25.79 -133.56 60.26
N ASP A 39 -24.81 -132.79 60.75
CA ASP A 39 -23.38 -132.86 60.43
C ASP A 39 -22.90 -132.42 59.05
N VAL A 40 -22.56 -131.12 58.98
CA VAL A 40 -21.22 -130.70 58.55
C VAL A 40 -20.75 -129.56 59.47
N ARG A 41 -19.93 -129.88 60.48
CA ARG A 41 -18.99 -128.89 61.03
C ARG A 41 -17.83 -128.78 60.05
N CYS A 42 -17.50 -127.57 59.61
CA CYS A 42 -16.13 -127.12 59.27
C CYS A 42 -16.08 -125.58 59.11
N ALA A 43 -15.45 -124.92 60.09
CA ALA A 43 -14.70 -123.64 60.06
C ALA A 43 -15.41 -122.27 59.82
N GLU A 44 -15.04 -121.28 60.67
CA GLU A 44 -15.43 -119.85 60.65
C GLU A 44 -14.84 -119.02 59.49
N PRO A 45 -15.41 -117.83 59.21
CA PRO A 45 -14.57 -116.62 59.17
C PRO A 45 -15.27 -115.39 59.77
N ALA A 46 -15.14 -115.14 61.08
CA ALA A 46 -15.57 -113.89 61.73
C ALA A 46 -14.48 -112.78 61.73
N ALA A 47 -13.28 -113.04 61.20
CA ALA A 47 -12.14 -112.11 61.24
C ALA A 47 -12.04 -111.15 60.03
N MET A 48 -12.48 -111.53 58.83
CA MET A 48 -12.26 -110.72 57.62
C MET A 48 -13.15 -109.47 57.49
N ALA A 49 -14.35 -109.48 58.06
CA ALA A 49 -15.28 -108.32 57.99
C ALA A 49 -14.87 -107.14 58.90
N SER A 50 -14.07 -107.39 59.96
CA SER A 50 -13.58 -106.33 60.85
C SER A 50 -12.34 -105.62 60.28
N ASP A 51 -11.50 -106.36 59.53
CA ASP A 51 -10.30 -105.83 58.87
C ASP A 51 -10.63 -104.93 57.68
N GLU A 52 -11.66 -105.26 56.88
CA GLU A 52 -12.12 -104.41 55.78
C GLU A 52 -12.72 -103.07 56.27
N LEU A 53 -13.46 -103.07 57.38
CA LEU A 53 -13.99 -101.84 58.01
C LEU A 53 -12.87 -100.94 58.56
N GLY A 54 -11.84 -101.54 59.18
CA GLY A 54 -10.65 -100.82 59.65
C GLY A 54 -9.82 -100.22 58.52
N ALA A 55 -9.71 -100.92 57.39
CA ALA A 55 -9.06 -100.40 56.18
C ALA A 55 -9.83 -99.23 55.56
N ALA A 56 -11.15 -99.34 55.46
CA ALA A 56 -12.02 -98.25 54.97
C ALA A 56 -11.95 -96.99 55.86
N GLN A 57 -11.93 -97.15 57.19
CA GLN A 57 -11.78 -96.03 58.12
C GLN A 57 -10.42 -95.33 58.00
N LYS A 58 -9.33 -96.07 57.81
CA LYS A 58 -8.00 -95.50 57.53
C LYS A 58 -7.99 -94.70 56.23
N GLN A 59 -8.65 -95.22 55.19
CA GLN A 59 -8.78 -94.56 53.90
C GLN A 59 -9.60 -93.27 54.00
N ILE A 60 -10.70 -93.26 54.76
CA ILE A 60 -11.49 -92.05 55.04
C ILE A 60 -10.66 -90.99 55.78
N ARG A 61 -9.86 -91.38 56.78
CA ARG A 61 -8.97 -90.43 57.49
C ARG A 61 -7.90 -89.85 56.56
N ALA A 62 -7.31 -90.69 55.71
CA ALA A 62 -6.33 -90.24 54.71
C ALA A 62 -6.97 -89.30 53.66
N LEU A 63 -8.19 -89.60 53.21
CA LEU A 63 -8.95 -88.74 52.31
C LEU A 63 -9.34 -87.43 52.98
N ASN A 64 -9.78 -87.44 54.24
CA ASN A 64 -10.10 -86.23 55.00
C ASN A 64 -8.85 -85.36 55.23
N GLY A 65 -7.68 -85.97 55.47
CA GLY A 65 -6.40 -85.26 55.51
C GLY A 65 -6.08 -84.58 54.18
N ARG A 66 -6.22 -85.30 53.07
CA ARG A 66 -6.06 -84.75 51.71
C ARG A 66 -7.05 -83.63 51.41
N VAL A 67 -8.31 -83.74 51.85
CA VAL A 67 -9.32 -82.69 51.70
C VAL A 67 -8.89 -81.43 52.47
N SER A 68 -8.47 -81.56 53.72
CA SER A 68 -8.00 -80.41 54.52
C SER A 68 -6.76 -79.73 53.94
N ASP A 69 -5.82 -80.51 53.40
CA ASP A 69 -4.64 -79.96 52.72
C ASP A 69 -5.01 -79.26 51.40
N LEU A 70 -5.94 -79.82 50.62
CA LEU A 70 -6.46 -79.17 49.42
C LEU A 70 -7.23 -77.88 49.74
N GLU A 71 -8.01 -77.85 50.83
CA GLU A 71 -8.69 -76.65 51.31
C GLU A 71 -7.70 -75.54 51.71
N ARG A 72 -6.59 -75.89 52.38
CA ARG A 72 -5.51 -74.93 52.67
C ARG A 72 -4.86 -74.40 51.39
N GLN A 73 -4.57 -75.27 50.43
CA GLN A 73 -3.99 -74.87 49.15
C GLN A 73 -4.94 -73.96 48.37
N LEU A 74 -6.25 -74.22 48.39
CA LEU A 74 -7.27 -73.33 47.80
C LEU A 74 -7.27 -71.97 48.49
N ALA A 75 -7.24 -71.93 49.83
CA ALA A 75 -7.18 -70.67 50.57
C ALA A 75 -5.90 -69.87 50.29
N ASP A 76 -4.75 -70.53 50.15
CA ASP A 76 -3.48 -69.89 49.79
C ASP A 76 -3.52 -69.35 48.35
N ARG A 77 -4.07 -70.13 47.41
CA ARG A 77 -4.30 -69.68 46.02
C ARG A 77 -5.29 -68.52 45.94
N ASP A 78 -6.34 -68.51 46.75
CA ASP A 78 -7.31 -67.40 46.80
C ASP A 78 -6.67 -66.11 47.31
N ARG A 79 -5.78 -66.18 48.31
CA ARG A 79 -5.01 -65.03 48.78
C ARG A 79 -4.04 -64.50 47.71
N GLU A 80 -3.38 -65.40 46.99
CA GLU A 80 -2.49 -65.04 45.88
C GLU A 80 -3.25 -64.42 44.71
N LEU A 81 -4.42 -64.97 44.35
CA LEU A 81 -5.30 -64.38 43.34
C LEU A 81 -5.80 -63.00 43.77
N ALA A 82 -6.10 -62.79 45.06
CA ALA A 82 -6.49 -61.49 45.58
C ALA A 82 -5.36 -60.45 45.51
N SER A 83 -4.12 -60.83 45.86
CA SER A 83 -2.97 -59.91 45.78
C SER A 83 -2.62 -59.55 44.33
N LEU A 84 -2.64 -60.53 43.43
CA LEU A 84 -2.45 -60.31 41.99
C LEU A 84 -3.54 -59.41 41.40
N ARG A 85 -4.81 -59.60 41.80
CA ARG A 85 -5.91 -58.71 41.38
C ARG A 85 -5.73 -57.28 41.89
N SER A 86 -5.26 -57.09 43.13
CA SER A 86 -4.97 -55.76 43.67
C SER A 86 -3.82 -55.09 42.91
N GLY A 87 -2.73 -55.80 42.66
CA GLY A 87 -1.60 -55.28 41.88
C GLY A 87 -1.97 -54.96 40.42
N ALA A 88 -2.83 -55.78 39.80
CA ALA A 88 -3.39 -55.49 38.49
C ALA A 88 -4.29 -54.23 38.51
N GLY A 89 -5.05 -54.02 39.59
CA GLY A 89 -5.86 -52.80 39.79
C GLY A 89 -5.03 -51.53 39.93
N ASP A 90 -3.91 -51.58 40.66
CA ASP A 90 -3.02 -50.44 40.79
C ASP A 90 -2.25 -50.17 39.48
N SER A 91 -1.81 -51.21 38.77
CA SER A 91 -1.23 -51.09 37.42
C SER A 91 -2.20 -50.41 36.44
N ALA A 92 -3.50 -50.77 36.49
CA ALA A 92 -4.53 -50.14 35.68
C ALA A 92 -4.73 -48.64 36.02
N LYS A 93 -4.67 -48.26 37.31
CA LYS A 93 -4.73 -46.85 37.73
C LYS A 93 -3.53 -46.06 37.23
N LEU A 94 -2.32 -46.58 37.39
CA LEU A 94 -1.09 -45.93 36.89
C LEU A 94 -1.13 -45.76 35.37
N ALA A 95 -1.61 -46.77 34.63
CA ALA A 95 -1.78 -46.67 33.17
C ALA A 95 -2.77 -45.57 32.76
N SER A 96 -3.88 -45.42 33.50
CA SER A 96 -4.85 -44.35 33.28
C SER A 96 -4.26 -42.96 33.57
N GLN A 97 -3.53 -42.81 34.67
CA GLN A 97 -2.84 -41.57 35.02
C GLN A 97 -1.77 -41.19 33.99
N LEU A 98 -0.99 -42.16 33.51
CA LEU A 98 0.01 -41.92 32.46
C LEU A 98 -0.64 -41.50 31.14
N SER A 99 -1.76 -42.14 30.76
CA SER A 99 -2.53 -41.74 29.58
C SER A 99 -3.09 -40.33 29.71
N ALA A 100 -3.61 -39.95 30.89
CA ALA A 100 -4.09 -38.60 31.15
C ALA A 100 -2.96 -37.56 31.11
N ALA A 101 -1.81 -37.87 31.72
CA ALA A 101 -0.63 -37.00 31.70
C ALA A 101 -0.06 -36.84 30.28
N ASN A 102 -0.03 -37.91 29.48
CA ASN A 102 0.36 -37.83 28.07
C ASN A 102 -0.61 -36.97 27.27
N SER A 103 -1.92 -37.13 27.48
CA SER A 103 -2.94 -36.30 26.83
C SER A 103 -2.77 -34.81 27.18
N GLU A 104 -2.42 -34.51 28.44
CA GLU A 104 -2.17 -33.15 28.88
C GLU A 104 -0.86 -32.58 28.31
N LYS A 105 0.21 -33.38 28.25
CA LYS A 105 1.46 -33.00 27.58
C LYS A 105 1.21 -32.66 26.11
N ASP A 106 0.41 -33.47 25.41
CA ASP A 106 0.06 -33.24 24.01
C ASP A 106 -0.70 -31.91 23.85
N ARG A 107 -1.67 -31.64 24.73
CA ARG A 107 -2.39 -30.34 24.76
C ARG A 107 -1.47 -29.16 25.01
N LEU A 108 -0.59 -29.25 26.01
CA LEU A 108 0.35 -28.17 26.35
C LEU A 108 1.36 -27.94 25.23
N SER A 109 1.86 -29.00 24.59
CA SER A 109 2.76 -28.88 23.45
C SER A 109 2.08 -28.23 22.23
N ALA A 110 0.81 -28.57 21.96
CA ALA A 110 0.03 -27.92 20.92
C ALA A 110 -0.25 -26.44 21.23
N ALA A 111 -0.55 -26.12 22.49
CA ALA A 111 -0.76 -24.74 22.94
C ALA A 111 0.52 -23.90 22.81
N LEU A 112 1.68 -24.46 23.18
CA LEU A 112 2.98 -23.80 23.03
C LEU A 112 3.32 -23.56 21.56
N ALA A 113 3.08 -24.54 20.68
CA ALA A 113 3.28 -24.38 19.25
C ALA A 113 2.41 -23.24 18.69
N ALA A 114 1.13 -23.19 19.07
CA ALA A 114 0.22 -22.11 18.67
C ALA A 114 0.66 -20.74 19.19
N ALA A 115 1.12 -20.66 20.45
CA ALA A 115 1.63 -19.44 21.04
C ALA A 115 2.90 -18.94 20.33
N ASN A 116 3.83 -19.85 20.01
CA ASN A 116 5.03 -19.53 19.24
C ASN A 116 4.69 -19.01 17.84
N SER A 117 3.77 -19.66 17.13
CA SER A 117 3.31 -19.16 15.82
C SER A 117 2.67 -17.78 15.91
N LYS A 118 1.89 -17.52 16.97
CA LYS A 118 1.30 -16.19 17.22
C LYS A 118 2.37 -15.14 17.52
N ASN A 119 3.37 -15.49 18.32
CA ASN A 119 4.46 -14.58 18.65
C ASN A 119 5.27 -14.20 17.39
N SER A 120 5.62 -15.17 16.55
CA SER A 120 6.28 -14.89 15.26
C SER A 120 5.43 -14.02 14.33
N SER A 121 4.11 -14.18 14.33
CA SER A 121 3.21 -13.31 13.55
C SER A 121 3.18 -11.88 14.08
N LEU A 122 3.18 -11.68 15.41
CA LEU A 122 3.22 -10.35 16.03
C LEU A 122 4.56 -9.65 15.80
N GLU A 123 5.66 -10.40 15.88
CA GLU A 123 7.01 -9.89 15.57
C GLU A 123 7.10 -9.41 14.11
N ALA A 124 6.51 -10.15 13.16
CA ALA A 124 6.43 -9.74 11.76
C ALA A 124 5.58 -8.47 11.56
N GLN A 125 4.47 -8.34 12.28
CA GLN A 125 3.63 -7.12 12.25
C GLN A 125 4.37 -5.90 12.81
N LEU A 126 5.05 -6.06 13.95
CA LEU A 126 5.87 -5.00 14.55
C LEU A 126 6.98 -4.56 13.60
N ALA A 127 7.69 -5.49 12.97
CA ALA A 127 8.70 -5.19 11.95
C ALA A 127 8.10 -4.35 10.80
N GLY A 128 6.92 -4.75 10.30
CA GLY A 128 6.20 -3.98 9.27
C GLY A 128 5.83 -2.55 9.71
N MET A 129 5.30 -2.39 10.93
CA MET A 129 4.95 -1.08 11.49
C MET A 129 6.17 -0.19 11.70
N THR A 130 7.29 -0.75 12.15
CA THR A 130 8.55 0.00 12.29
C THR A 130 9.10 0.47 10.94
N GLY A 131 8.97 -0.35 9.89
CA GLY A 131 9.32 0.04 8.52
C GLY A 131 8.48 1.22 8.03
N MET A 132 7.15 1.13 8.19
CA MET A 132 6.24 2.23 7.83
C MET A 132 6.51 3.52 8.62
N ALA A 133 6.86 3.42 9.90
CA ALA A 133 7.21 4.57 10.72
C ALA A 133 8.50 5.26 10.21
N ALA A 134 9.49 4.47 9.77
CA ALA A 134 10.72 5.00 9.17
C ALA A 134 10.44 5.69 7.82
N GLU A 135 9.58 5.10 6.98
CA GLU A 135 9.15 5.72 5.72
C GLU A 135 8.39 7.03 5.95
N LEU A 136 7.49 7.06 6.93
CA LEU A 136 6.77 8.28 7.30
C LEU A 136 7.72 9.38 7.79
N ALA A 137 8.73 9.02 8.58
CA ALA A 137 9.76 9.96 9.02
C ALA A 137 10.54 10.52 7.81
N ALA A 138 10.96 9.66 6.87
CA ALA A 138 11.65 10.09 5.65
C ALA A 138 10.75 10.98 4.77
N CYS A 139 9.46 10.64 4.64
CA CYS A 139 8.49 11.44 3.89
C CYS A 139 8.31 12.83 4.51
N LYS A 140 8.18 12.93 5.84
CA LYS A 140 8.10 14.21 6.55
C LYS A 140 9.33 15.08 6.33
N GLN A 141 10.53 14.49 6.36
CA GLN A 141 11.77 15.22 6.06
C GLN A 141 11.78 15.75 4.62
N ARG A 142 11.31 14.93 3.66
CA ARG A 142 11.21 15.36 2.26
C ARG A 142 10.19 16.49 2.06
N VAL A 143 9.07 16.46 2.77
CA VAL A 143 8.07 17.56 2.74
C VAL A 143 8.68 18.85 3.29
N ALA A 144 9.38 18.79 4.43
CA ALA A 144 10.02 19.96 5.02
C ALA A 144 11.07 20.60 4.08
N GLU A 145 11.88 19.79 3.38
CA GLU A 145 12.84 20.33 2.40
C GLU A 145 12.14 20.93 1.17
N LEU A 146 11.04 20.33 0.70
CA LEU A 146 10.26 20.90 -0.41
C LEU A 146 9.62 22.23 -0.03
N GLU A 147 9.10 22.37 1.19
CA GLU A 147 8.57 23.63 1.71
C GLU A 147 9.65 24.72 1.76
N ARG A 148 10.88 24.35 2.16
CA ARG A 148 12.04 25.27 2.14
C ARG A 148 12.39 25.71 0.72
N LEU A 149 12.43 24.77 -0.23
CA LEU A 149 12.71 25.06 -1.63
C LEU A 149 11.66 25.99 -2.25
N LEU A 150 10.37 25.76 -1.94
CA LEU A 150 9.28 26.62 -2.43
C LEU A 150 9.42 28.04 -1.89
N ALA A 151 9.72 28.20 -0.60
CA ALA A 151 9.95 29.52 -0.01
C ALA A 151 11.13 30.27 -0.66
N ASP A 152 12.23 29.56 -0.96
CA ASP A 152 13.39 30.14 -1.66
C ASP A 152 13.03 30.58 -3.09
N ARG A 153 12.26 29.77 -3.83
CA ARG A 153 11.79 30.10 -5.18
C ARG A 153 10.82 31.28 -5.18
N ASP A 154 9.91 31.36 -4.22
CA ASP A 154 8.98 32.49 -4.10
C ASP A 154 9.71 33.80 -3.84
N LYS A 155 10.77 33.78 -3.03
CA LYS A 155 11.63 34.93 -2.81
C LYS A 155 12.37 35.36 -4.08
N GLU A 156 12.88 34.41 -4.85
CA GLU A 156 13.54 34.67 -6.14
C GLU A 156 12.55 35.27 -7.16
N LEU A 157 11.35 34.70 -7.29
CA LEU A 157 10.29 35.22 -8.15
C LEU A 157 9.84 36.62 -7.72
N ALA A 158 9.74 36.89 -6.42
CA ALA A 158 9.43 38.22 -5.91
C ALA A 158 10.52 39.24 -6.28
N GLY A 159 11.80 38.85 -6.19
CA GLY A 159 12.94 39.68 -6.63
C GLY A 159 12.86 40.01 -8.12
N LEU A 160 12.75 39.00 -8.97
CA LEU A 160 12.65 39.15 -10.43
C LEU A 160 11.43 40.00 -10.85
N ARG A 161 10.27 39.81 -10.19
CA ARG A 161 9.08 40.64 -10.42
C ARG A 161 9.32 42.09 -10.03
N GLY A 162 10.05 42.33 -8.93
CA GLY A 162 10.44 43.67 -8.51
C GLY A 162 11.34 44.36 -9.54
N GLU A 163 12.37 43.66 -10.02
CA GLU A 163 13.29 44.16 -11.06
C GLU A 163 12.54 44.47 -12.37
N LEU A 164 11.70 43.55 -12.85
CA LEU A 164 10.90 43.76 -14.05
C LEU A 164 9.92 44.93 -13.89
N SER A 165 9.30 45.07 -12.71
CA SER A 165 8.41 46.20 -12.43
C SER A 165 9.15 47.54 -12.45
N ALA A 166 10.35 47.60 -11.88
CA ALA A 166 11.20 48.80 -11.89
C ALA A 166 11.65 49.15 -13.32
N GLU A 167 12.01 48.14 -14.11
CA GLU A 167 12.38 48.28 -15.51
C GLU A 167 11.22 48.84 -16.35
N MET A 168 10.03 48.26 -16.19
CA MET A 168 8.83 48.72 -16.89
C MET A 168 8.41 50.13 -16.46
N ALA A 169 8.70 50.54 -15.23
CA ALA A 169 8.46 51.91 -14.79
C ALA A 169 9.33 52.92 -15.56
N LYS A 170 10.63 52.61 -15.76
CA LYS A 170 11.53 53.45 -16.56
C LYS A 170 11.08 53.60 -18.00
N LEU A 171 10.72 52.50 -18.67
CA LEU A 171 10.20 52.56 -20.05
C LEU A 171 8.88 53.34 -20.14
N ARG A 172 7.99 53.21 -19.15
CA ARG A 172 6.77 54.02 -19.06
C ARG A 172 7.08 55.51 -18.85
N ASP A 173 8.12 55.84 -18.08
CA ASP A 173 8.56 57.22 -17.90
C ASP A 173 9.09 57.81 -19.21
N ALA A 174 9.92 57.06 -19.93
CA ALA A 174 10.37 57.43 -21.27
C ALA A 174 9.17 57.64 -22.21
N GLN A 175 8.23 56.70 -22.23
CA GLN A 175 7.00 56.79 -23.04
C GLN A 175 6.20 58.05 -22.72
N ARG A 176 5.96 58.34 -21.44
CA ARG A 176 5.24 59.55 -21.00
C ARG A 176 5.97 60.82 -21.40
N GLY A 177 7.30 60.84 -21.29
CA GLY A 177 8.15 61.94 -21.75
C GLY A 177 7.98 62.21 -23.24
N LEU A 178 8.04 61.16 -24.06
CA LEU A 178 7.90 61.26 -25.51
C LEU A 178 6.49 61.67 -25.92
N ILE A 179 5.44 61.10 -25.32
CA ILE A 179 4.05 61.50 -25.60
C ILE A 179 3.84 62.98 -25.29
N ARG A 180 4.43 63.48 -24.20
CA ARG A 180 4.35 64.90 -23.84
C ARG A 180 5.05 65.80 -24.85
N ALA A 181 6.26 65.43 -25.27
CA ALA A 181 7.06 66.22 -26.21
C ALA A 181 6.48 66.22 -27.64
N LEU A 182 5.94 65.09 -28.09
CA LEU A 182 5.49 64.86 -29.47
C LEU A 182 3.96 64.90 -29.62
N ARG A 183 3.24 65.40 -28.62
CA ARG A 183 1.77 65.45 -28.61
C ARG A 183 1.16 66.07 -29.88
N PRO A 184 1.69 67.17 -30.45
CA PRO A 184 1.15 67.74 -31.68
C PRO A 184 1.24 66.79 -32.88
N GLN A 185 2.34 66.04 -33.00
CA GLN A 185 2.57 65.08 -34.08
C GLN A 185 1.73 63.82 -33.89
N ILE A 186 1.59 63.36 -32.64
CA ILE A 186 0.73 62.22 -32.30
C ILE A 186 -0.73 62.52 -32.63
N ASN A 187 -1.23 63.71 -32.26
CA ASN A 187 -2.62 64.10 -32.56
C ASN A 187 -2.91 64.19 -34.07
N LYS A 188 -1.89 64.44 -34.90
CA LYS A 188 -2.00 64.45 -36.37
C LYS A 188 -1.88 63.06 -37.00
N GLY A 189 -1.48 62.05 -36.22
CA GLY A 189 -1.22 60.69 -36.71
C GLY A 189 0.14 60.51 -37.39
N ASP A 190 1.05 61.48 -37.26
CA ASP A 190 2.39 61.41 -37.86
C ASP A 190 3.35 60.51 -37.06
N ILE A 191 3.10 60.36 -35.76
CA ILE A 191 3.92 59.59 -34.82
C ILE A 191 3.02 58.73 -33.92
N THR A 192 3.38 57.46 -33.70
CA THR A 192 2.78 56.61 -32.66
C THR A 192 3.85 56.11 -31.68
N ILE A 193 3.45 55.89 -30.43
CA ILE A 193 4.36 55.50 -29.35
C ILE A 193 3.69 54.41 -28.53
N ASP A 194 4.23 53.21 -28.63
CA ASP A 194 3.64 52.00 -28.05
C ASP A 194 4.67 51.30 -27.15
N LEU A 195 4.20 50.77 -26.04
CA LEU A 195 4.99 49.95 -25.13
C LEU A 195 4.48 48.51 -25.22
N ASP A 196 5.25 47.64 -25.86
CA ASP A 196 4.87 46.25 -26.13
C ASP A 196 6.01 45.29 -25.76
N ASN A 197 5.69 44.19 -25.08
CA ASN A 197 6.65 43.12 -24.73
C ASN A 197 8.01 43.62 -24.20
N GLU A 198 8.00 44.57 -23.27
CA GLU A 198 9.21 45.19 -22.68
C GLU A 198 10.04 46.02 -23.67
N ARG A 199 9.41 46.49 -24.74
CA ARG A 199 10.02 47.33 -25.79
C ARG A 199 9.19 48.58 -26.00
N LEU A 200 9.88 49.71 -26.14
CA LEU A 200 9.26 50.96 -26.52
C LEU A 200 9.46 51.18 -28.02
N LEU A 201 8.36 51.29 -28.75
CA LEU A 201 8.33 51.47 -30.21
C LEU A 201 7.80 52.86 -30.53
N ILE A 202 8.63 53.66 -31.21
CA ILE A 202 8.25 54.97 -31.72
C ILE A 202 8.18 54.86 -33.25
N ASN A 203 6.98 54.88 -33.80
CA ASN A 203 6.77 54.84 -35.25
C ASN A 203 6.57 56.25 -35.78
N LEU A 204 7.33 56.62 -36.81
CA LEU A 204 7.21 57.90 -37.50
C LEU A 204 6.88 57.66 -38.97
N ALA A 205 5.80 58.28 -39.46
CA ALA A 205 5.37 58.14 -40.85
C ALA A 205 6.43 58.71 -41.82
N SER A 206 6.74 57.97 -42.89
CA SER A 206 7.71 58.45 -43.89
C SER A 206 7.30 59.76 -44.55
N GLY A 207 5.99 60.01 -44.70
CA GLY A 207 5.48 61.26 -45.27
C GLY A 207 5.75 62.48 -44.39
N TYR A 208 5.82 62.29 -43.07
CA TYR A 208 6.20 63.33 -42.11
C TYR A 208 7.71 63.57 -42.13
N LEU A 209 8.51 62.50 -42.19
CA LEU A 209 9.96 62.57 -42.14
C LEU A 209 10.63 63.04 -43.44
N PHE A 210 10.12 62.60 -44.60
CA PHE A 210 10.81 62.75 -45.88
C PHE A 210 9.91 63.32 -46.97
N GLY A 211 10.51 63.90 -48.00
CA GLY A 211 9.84 64.19 -49.27
C GLY A 211 9.46 62.91 -50.01
N SER A 212 8.52 63.03 -50.96
CA SER A 212 8.19 61.91 -51.85
C SER A 212 9.44 61.50 -52.62
N GLY A 213 9.83 60.23 -52.49
CA GLY A 213 11.05 59.72 -53.10
C GLY A 213 12.32 60.44 -52.65
N GLN A 214 12.44 60.81 -51.39
CA GLN A 214 13.66 61.38 -50.82
C GLN A 214 14.07 60.62 -49.54
N ASP A 215 15.35 60.70 -49.21
CA ASP A 215 15.99 60.21 -47.99
C ASP A 215 16.42 61.35 -47.06
N GLU A 216 16.43 62.60 -47.54
CA GLU A 216 16.73 63.77 -46.72
C GLU A 216 15.54 64.15 -45.82
N LEU A 217 15.84 64.41 -44.55
CA LEU A 217 14.83 64.73 -43.55
C LEU A 217 14.27 66.14 -43.79
N LYS A 218 12.95 66.26 -43.72
CA LYS A 218 12.27 67.55 -43.59
C LYS A 218 12.66 68.20 -42.24
N PRO A 219 12.70 69.54 -42.14
CA PRO A 219 13.02 70.22 -40.88
C PRO A 219 12.17 69.75 -39.69
N ALA A 220 10.85 69.66 -39.87
CA ALA A 220 9.94 69.18 -38.82
C ALA A 220 10.18 67.71 -38.41
N GLY A 221 10.58 66.86 -39.36
CA GLY A 221 10.94 65.47 -39.10
C GLY A 221 12.26 65.36 -38.32
N ALA A 222 13.25 66.15 -38.71
CA ALA A 222 14.53 66.23 -38.01
C ALA A 222 14.36 66.74 -36.57
N ASP A 223 13.53 67.75 -36.34
CA ASP A 223 13.30 68.29 -34.99
C ASP A 223 12.55 67.31 -34.09
N ALA A 224 11.56 66.58 -34.62
CA ALA A 224 10.90 65.51 -33.86
C ALA A 224 11.89 64.41 -33.46
N LEU A 225 12.75 63.96 -34.38
CA LEU A 225 13.78 62.96 -34.07
C LEU A 225 14.82 63.48 -33.07
N LYS A 226 15.21 64.76 -33.13
CA LYS A 226 16.06 65.36 -32.09
C LYS A 226 15.39 65.35 -30.72
N GLN A 227 14.08 65.62 -30.64
CA GLN A 227 13.34 65.52 -29.38
C GLN A 227 13.28 64.09 -28.85
N VAL A 228 13.09 63.10 -29.73
CA VAL A 228 13.18 61.68 -29.35
C VAL A 228 14.58 61.38 -28.79
N GLY A 229 15.64 61.78 -29.51
CA GLY A 229 17.01 61.56 -29.07
C GLY A 229 17.33 62.25 -27.74
N ALA A 230 16.83 63.46 -27.53
CA ALA A 230 17.02 64.23 -26.31
C ALA A 230 16.36 63.61 -25.08
N ILE A 231 15.27 62.86 -25.25
CA ILE A 231 14.63 62.11 -24.17
C ILE A 231 15.35 60.78 -23.95
N LEU A 232 15.65 60.05 -25.03
CA LEU A 232 16.26 58.72 -24.93
C LEU A 232 17.72 58.73 -24.48
N LYS A 233 18.45 59.85 -24.59
CA LYS A 233 19.84 59.96 -24.10
C LYS A 233 19.97 59.70 -22.59
N ASP A 234 18.92 59.99 -21.81
CA ASP A 234 18.91 59.81 -20.37
C ASP A 234 18.63 58.34 -19.98
N TYR A 235 18.38 57.48 -20.97
CA TYR A 235 18.10 56.05 -20.86
C TYR A 235 19.22 55.23 -21.51
N SER A 236 20.47 55.56 -21.19
CA SER A 236 21.69 54.98 -21.81
C SER A 236 21.87 53.47 -21.58
N GLU A 237 21.16 52.90 -20.61
CA GLU A 237 21.16 51.46 -20.35
C GLU A 237 20.37 50.66 -21.39
N TYR A 238 19.58 51.32 -22.23
CA TYR A 238 18.80 50.68 -23.29
C TYR A 238 19.51 50.77 -24.63
N LYS A 239 19.36 49.71 -25.42
CA LYS A 239 19.75 49.67 -26.83
C LYS A 239 18.67 50.32 -27.67
N VAL A 240 19.08 51.26 -28.51
CA VAL A 240 18.20 51.90 -29.48
C VAL A 240 18.55 51.44 -30.88
N ALA A 241 17.55 50.97 -31.61
CA ALA A 241 17.64 50.60 -33.02
C ALA A 241 16.72 51.49 -33.85
N VAL A 242 17.15 51.83 -35.07
CA VAL A 242 16.39 52.60 -36.05
C VAL A 242 16.16 51.72 -37.26
N ASP A 243 14.90 51.37 -37.45
CA ASP A 243 14.44 50.41 -38.44
C ASP A 243 13.67 51.17 -39.55
N GLY A 244 14.19 51.15 -40.77
CA GLY A 244 13.56 51.75 -41.94
C GLY A 244 12.68 50.75 -42.69
N HIS A 245 11.48 51.18 -43.08
CA HIS A 245 10.51 50.33 -43.79
C HIS A 245 9.95 51.04 -45.04
N THR A 246 9.63 50.23 -46.06
CA THR A 246 8.95 50.67 -47.30
C THR A 246 7.65 49.89 -47.48
N ASP A 247 6.87 50.28 -48.49
CA ASP A 247 5.87 49.39 -49.06
C ASP A 247 6.51 48.47 -50.11
N ASN A 248 5.69 47.61 -50.72
CA ASN A 248 6.11 46.68 -51.75
C ASN A 248 6.17 47.29 -53.17
N VAL A 249 5.97 48.60 -53.32
CA VAL A 249 5.99 49.25 -54.63
C VAL A 249 7.45 49.50 -55.02
N PRO A 250 7.91 49.03 -56.19
CA PRO A 250 9.28 49.26 -56.62
C PRO A 250 9.60 50.75 -56.78
N ILE A 251 10.83 51.13 -56.43
CA ILE A 251 11.33 52.49 -56.70
C ILE A 251 11.44 52.70 -58.21
N VAL A 252 10.99 53.87 -58.68
CA VAL A 252 11.02 54.26 -60.10
C VAL A 252 11.68 55.64 -60.30
N GLY A 253 12.03 55.95 -61.55
CA GLY A 253 12.53 57.26 -61.95
C GLY A 253 13.92 57.59 -61.39
N ALA A 254 14.15 58.88 -61.09
CA ALA A 254 15.43 59.39 -60.59
C ALA A 254 15.87 58.72 -59.28
N LEU A 255 14.92 58.31 -58.43
CA LEU A 255 15.24 57.66 -57.16
C LEU A 255 15.87 56.28 -57.34
N LYS A 256 15.50 55.55 -58.40
CA LYS A 256 16.09 54.24 -58.73
C LYS A 256 17.57 54.34 -59.11
N GLN A 257 18.00 55.49 -59.63
CA GLN A 257 19.40 55.75 -59.95
C GLN A 257 20.25 55.96 -58.69
N LYS A 258 19.64 56.48 -57.61
CA LYS A 258 20.30 56.70 -56.30
C LYS A 258 20.20 55.46 -55.41
N PHE A 259 19.05 54.80 -55.39
CA PHE A 259 18.74 53.63 -54.58
C PHE A 259 18.19 52.52 -55.48
N PRO A 260 19.00 51.52 -55.86
CA PRO A 260 18.59 50.46 -56.78
C PRO A 260 17.37 49.65 -56.30
N THR A 261 17.20 49.48 -54.99
CA THR A 261 16.11 48.74 -54.37
C THR A 261 15.53 49.47 -53.14
N ASN A 262 14.35 49.01 -52.71
CA ASN A 262 13.71 49.46 -51.47
C ASN A 262 14.57 49.20 -50.23
N LYS A 263 15.50 48.23 -50.29
CA LYS A 263 16.44 47.93 -49.21
C LYS A 263 17.37 49.11 -48.97
N GLU A 264 18.09 49.58 -49.98
CA GLU A 264 19.03 50.70 -49.81
C GLU A 264 18.31 51.98 -49.42
N LEU A 265 17.11 52.24 -49.96
CA LEU A 265 16.29 53.39 -49.56
C LEU A 265 15.91 53.32 -48.07
N SER A 266 15.49 52.14 -47.61
CA SER A 266 15.09 51.95 -46.20
C SER A 266 16.27 52.11 -45.25
N GLU A 267 17.45 51.59 -45.60
CA GLU A 267 18.69 51.73 -44.82
C GLU A 267 19.16 53.19 -44.77
N SER A 268 19.11 53.88 -45.92
CA SER A 268 19.50 55.29 -46.01
C SER A 268 18.59 56.20 -45.16
N ARG A 269 17.28 55.97 -45.20
CA ARG A 269 16.32 56.69 -44.35
C ARG A 269 16.55 56.43 -42.86
N ALA A 270 16.80 55.18 -42.50
CA ALA A 270 17.13 54.81 -41.13
C ALA A 270 18.44 55.49 -40.66
N ALA A 271 19.46 55.56 -41.53
CA ALA A 271 20.72 56.24 -41.23
C ALA A 271 20.55 57.75 -41.03
N ASN A 272 19.75 58.43 -41.86
CA ASN A 272 19.46 59.85 -41.69
C ASN A 272 18.66 60.11 -40.41
N ALA A 273 17.71 59.23 -40.07
CA ALA A 273 16.97 59.32 -38.82
C ALA A 273 17.88 59.10 -37.59
N ALA A 274 18.77 58.12 -37.64
CA ALA A 274 19.80 57.88 -36.63
C ALA A 274 20.70 59.10 -36.41
N LYS A 275 21.11 59.78 -37.49
CA LYS A 275 21.90 61.02 -37.40
C LYS A 275 21.12 62.15 -36.71
N ALA A 276 19.82 62.28 -36.95
CA ALA A 276 18.99 63.26 -36.28
C ALA A 276 18.79 62.94 -34.78
N LEU A 277 18.60 61.66 -34.43
CA LEU A 277 18.57 61.21 -33.03
C LEU A 277 19.89 61.54 -32.30
N ALA A 278 21.03 61.32 -32.98
CA ALA A 278 22.34 61.69 -32.45
C ALA A 278 22.49 63.21 -32.26
N GLY A 279 21.87 64.01 -33.13
CA GLY A 279 21.77 65.46 -32.94
C GLY A 279 20.97 65.88 -31.70
N GLY A 280 20.13 64.99 -31.14
CA GLY A 280 19.47 65.14 -29.85
C GLY A 280 20.31 64.67 -28.65
N GLY A 281 21.49 64.08 -28.89
CA GLY A 281 22.38 63.57 -27.85
C GLY A 281 22.32 62.05 -27.62
N LEU A 282 21.53 61.30 -28.41
CA LEU A 282 21.51 59.84 -28.33
C LEU A 282 22.80 59.24 -28.94
N SER A 283 23.51 58.39 -28.19
CA SER A 283 24.73 57.76 -28.68
C SER A 283 24.44 56.51 -29.52
N ALA A 284 24.93 56.51 -30.76
CA ALA A 284 25.14 55.33 -31.61
C ALA A 284 23.96 54.32 -31.68
N PRO A 285 22.76 54.73 -32.13
CA PRO A 285 21.70 53.76 -32.39
C PRO A 285 22.10 52.80 -33.53
N SER A 286 21.71 51.53 -33.43
CA SER A 286 21.89 50.59 -34.54
C SER A 286 20.95 50.94 -35.70
N ILE A 287 21.38 50.67 -36.94
CA ILE A 287 20.63 51.04 -38.14
C ILE A 287 20.30 49.78 -38.93
N HIS A 288 19.02 49.63 -39.29
CA HIS A 288 18.54 48.52 -40.10
C HIS A 288 17.56 49.03 -41.14
N GLY A 289 17.64 48.53 -42.38
CA GLY A 289 16.59 48.72 -43.38
C GLY A 289 15.92 47.41 -43.69
N TYR A 290 14.61 47.34 -43.59
CA TYR A 290 13.83 46.12 -43.78
C TYR A 290 13.07 46.09 -45.10
N ALA A 291 13.12 47.17 -45.90
CA ALA A 291 12.25 47.31 -47.07
C ALA A 291 10.79 46.97 -46.70
N ASP A 292 10.15 46.09 -47.46
CA ASP A 292 8.78 45.60 -47.28
C ASP A 292 8.67 44.27 -46.51
N SER A 293 9.78 43.75 -45.96
CA SER A 293 9.81 42.44 -45.28
C SER A 293 9.07 42.37 -43.94
N LYS A 294 8.76 43.53 -43.35
CA LYS A 294 8.04 43.67 -42.06
C LYS A 294 6.86 44.65 -42.18
N PRO A 295 5.81 44.29 -42.95
CA PRO A 295 4.62 45.12 -43.08
C PRO A 295 3.82 45.10 -41.76
N VAL A 296 3.32 46.27 -41.34
CA VAL A 296 2.36 46.38 -40.24
C VAL A 296 0.92 46.21 -40.71
N GLU A 297 0.68 46.41 -42.01
CA GLU A 297 -0.62 46.29 -42.66
C GLU A 297 -0.48 45.64 -44.05
N PRO A 298 -1.54 45.04 -44.60
CA PRO A 298 -1.52 44.54 -45.97
C PRO A 298 -1.19 45.66 -46.98
N ASN A 299 -0.27 45.39 -47.91
CA ASN A 299 0.12 46.32 -48.98
C ASN A 299 -0.94 46.47 -50.10
N THR A 300 -2.12 45.86 -49.94
CA THR A 300 -3.19 45.84 -50.94
C THR A 300 -3.86 47.21 -51.11
N THR A 301 -3.88 48.05 -50.07
CA THR A 301 -4.52 49.37 -50.11
C THR A 301 -3.51 50.51 -50.04
N PRO A 302 -3.80 51.70 -50.61
CA PRO A 302 -2.94 52.88 -50.46
C PRO A 302 -2.72 53.28 -48.99
N ALA A 303 -3.74 53.12 -48.15
CA ALA A 303 -3.67 53.41 -46.72
C ALA A 303 -2.73 52.42 -45.98
N GLY A 304 -2.84 51.12 -46.26
CA GLY A 304 -1.93 50.10 -45.70
C GLY A 304 -0.48 50.34 -46.12
N ARG A 305 -0.25 50.65 -47.40
CA ARG A 305 1.08 51.04 -47.89
C ARG A 305 1.63 52.28 -47.19
N ALA A 306 0.80 53.28 -46.94
CA ALA A 306 1.22 54.48 -46.22
C ALA A 306 1.68 54.18 -44.78
N LYS A 307 1.00 53.26 -44.07
CA LYS A 307 1.41 52.80 -42.74
C LYS A 307 2.71 51.97 -42.76
N ASN A 308 2.93 51.18 -43.82
CA ASN A 308 4.16 50.40 -43.98
C ASN A 308 5.40 51.26 -44.25
N ARG A 309 5.24 52.40 -44.95
CA ARG A 309 6.31 53.37 -45.14
C ARG A 309 6.56 54.17 -43.86
N ARG A 310 7.43 53.66 -42.98
CA ARG A 310 7.73 54.27 -41.68
C ARG A 310 9.21 54.13 -41.30
N VAL A 311 9.62 54.94 -40.34
CA VAL A 311 10.84 54.70 -39.55
C VAL A 311 10.40 54.36 -38.14
N GLU A 312 10.87 53.23 -37.63
CA GLU A 312 10.58 52.75 -36.29
C GLU A 312 11.84 52.90 -35.44
N VAL A 313 11.73 53.63 -34.33
CA VAL A 313 12.78 53.68 -33.30
C VAL A 313 12.38 52.70 -32.21
N ARG A 314 13.19 51.67 -32.01
CA ARG A 314 12.93 50.56 -31.10
C ARG A 314 13.92 50.61 -29.95
N VAL A 315 13.40 50.68 -28.73
CA VAL A 315 14.18 50.73 -27.50
C VAL A 315 13.97 49.44 -26.72
N THR A 316 15.06 48.72 -26.45
CA THR A 316 15.05 47.44 -25.72
C THR A 316 16.20 47.41 -24.72
N LYS A 317 16.07 46.62 -23.66
CA LYS A 317 17.21 46.33 -22.77
C LYS A 317 18.29 45.50 -23.49
#